data_AF-A0A9X9LL13-F1
#
_entry.id   AF-A0A9X9LL13-F1
#
_cell.length_a   1.000
_cell.length_b   1.000
_cell.length_c   1.000
_cell.angle_alpha   90.00
_cell.angle_beta   90.00
_cell.angle_gamma   90.00
#
_symmetry.space_group_name_H-M   'P 1'
#
loop_
_entity.id
_entity.type
_entity.pdbx_description
1 polymer ?
#
loop_
_entity_poly.entity_id
_entity_poly.type
_entity_poly.pdbx_seq_one_letter_code
_entity_poly.pdbx_strand_id
1 'polypeptide(L)'
;METEVNLDSYQTALEEVLSWLLSAEDTLQAQGEISNDVEEVKEQFHTHEGFMMDLTSHQGRVGNVLQLGSQLIGTGKLSEDEESEVQEQMNLLNSRWECLRVASMEKQSNLHKVLMDLQNQQLKELNDWLTKTEERTRKMEKEPLGPDIEDLKRQVQQHKVLQEDLEQEQVRVNSLTHMVVVVDESSGDHATAALEERLK
;
A
#
# COMPACT_ATOMS: atom_id res chain seq x y z
N MET A 1 -27.22 12.61 33.69
CA MET A 1 -27.19 13.98 33.15
C MET A 1 -26.79 13.83 31.71
N GLU A 2 -27.74 13.96 30.78
CA GLU A 2 -27.42 14.07 29.36
C GLU A 2 -26.69 15.40 29.19
N THR A 3 -25.45 15.37 28.72
CA THR A 3 -24.73 16.58 28.31
C THR A 3 -25.52 17.18 27.16
N GLU A 4 -26.15 18.33 27.43
CA GLU A 4 -26.95 19.05 26.44
C GLU A 4 -26.03 19.45 25.28
N VAL A 5 -26.29 18.89 24.09
CA VAL A 5 -25.55 19.25 22.88
C VAL A 5 -25.80 20.72 22.60
N ASN A 6 -24.73 21.50 22.59
CA ASN A 6 -24.77 22.93 22.37
C ASN A 6 -23.75 23.33 21.30
N LEU A 7 -23.92 24.52 20.75
CA LEU A 7 -23.12 25.03 19.64
C LEU A 7 -21.61 25.02 19.96
N ASP A 8 -21.23 25.36 21.19
CA ASP A 8 -19.83 25.41 21.63
C ASP A 8 -19.15 24.03 21.58
N SER A 9 -19.83 22.99 22.08
CA SER A 9 -19.33 21.61 22.03
C SER A 9 -19.21 21.07 20.60
N TYR A 10 -20.13 21.45 19.72
CA TYR A 10 -20.08 21.10 18.30
C TYR A 10 -18.92 21.81 17.59
N GLN A 11 -18.78 23.13 17.78
CA GLN A 11 -17.71 23.91 17.15
C GLN A 11 -16.32 23.44 17.58
N THR A 12 -16.14 23.15 18.88
CA THR A 12 -14.88 22.59 19.39
C THR A 12 -14.54 21.26 18.71
N ALA A 13 -15.51 20.34 18.63
CA ALA A 13 -15.29 19.04 18.01
C ALA A 13 -15.03 19.14 16.50
N LEU A 14 -15.72 20.07 15.82
CA LEU A 14 -15.53 20.36 14.40
C LEU A 14 -14.12 20.91 14.13
N GLU A 15 -13.67 21.88 14.90
CA GLU A 15 -12.33 22.48 14.74
C GLU A 15 -11.22 21.44 14.91
N GLU A 16 -11.32 20.57 15.93
CA GLU A 16 -10.36 19.49 16.13
C GLU A 16 -10.27 18.55 14.93
N VAL A 17 -11.43 18.14 14.39
CA VAL A 17 -11.48 17.24 13.22
C VAL A 17 -10.98 17.94 11.96
N LEU A 18 -11.34 19.21 11.72
CA LEU A 18 -10.89 19.94 10.55
C LEU A 18 -9.37 20.22 10.58
N SER A 19 -8.82 20.46 11.76
CA SER A 19 -7.37 20.63 11.94
C SER A 19 -6.61 19.35 11.64
N TRP A 20 -7.09 18.21 12.16
CA TRP A 20 -6.52 16.91 11.81
C TRP A 20 -6.68 16.61 10.31
N LEU A 21 -7.86 16.87 9.74
CA LEU A 21 -8.15 16.58 8.34
C LEU A 21 -7.22 17.34 7.39
N LEU A 22 -6.93 18.62 7.69
CA LEU A 22 -5.93 19.40 6.96
C LEU A 22 -4.53 18.75 7.02
N SER A 23 -4.09 18.34 8.22
CA SER A 23 -2.80 17.67 8.38
C SER A 23 -2.76 16.32 7.65
N ALA A 24 -3.87 15.59 7.61
CA ALA A 24 -3.96 14.30 6.92
C ALA A 24 -3.94 14.46 5.39
N GLU A 25 -4.63 15.47 4.86
CA GLU A 25 -4.56 15.86 3.44
C GLU A 25 -3.14 16.23 3.02
N ASP A 26 -2.46 17.07 3.81
CA ASP A 26 -1.05 17.45 3.57
C ASP A 26 -0.13 16.22 3.62
N THR A 27 -0.36 15.30 4.56
CA THR A 27 0.41 14.06 4.70
C THR A 27 0.24 13.16 3.49
N LEU A 28 -1.00 12.97 3.01
CA LEU A 28 -1.28 12.17 1.82
C LEU A 28 -0.60 12.78 0.58
N GLN A 29 -0.64 14.10 0.44
CA GLN A 29 0.01 14.82 -0.64
C GLN A 29 1.55 14.67 -0.58
N ALA A 30 2.14 14.73 0.61
CA ALA A 30 3.58 14.59 0.81
C ALA A 30 4.11 13.19 0.46
N GLN A 31 3.28 12.15 0.49
CA GLN A 31 3.68 10.80 0.08
C GLN A 31 3.95 10.65 -1.43
N GLY A 32 3.64 11.64 -2.26
CA GLY A 32 4.07 11.70 -3.66
C GLY A 32 3.57 10.56 -4.58
N GLU A 33 4.26 10.38 -5.70
CA GLU A 33 4.00 9.32 -6.68
C GLU A 33 4.59 7.98 -6.23
N ILE A 34 4.01 6.87 -6.70
CA ILE A 34 4.50 5.52 -6.41
C ILE A 34 5.77 5.26 -7.21
N SER A 35 6.82 4.78 -6.55
CA SER A 35 8.10 4.47 -7.18
C SER A 35 8.01 3.25 -8.10
N ASN A 36 9.04 3.05 -8.93
CA ASN A 36 9.27 1.82 -9.69
C ASN A 36 10.37 0.93 -9.08
N ASP A 37 11.01 1.36 -7.99
CA ASP A 37 11.95 0.55 -7.24
C ASP A 37 11.22 -0.27 -6.15
N VAL A 38 11.52 -1.56 -6.08
CA VAL A 38 10.80 -2.49 -5.19
C VAL A 38 10.98 -2.17 -3.71
N GLU A 39 12.15 -1.68 -3.29
CA GLU A 39 12.41 -1.38 -1.89
C GLU A 39 11.75 -0.04 -1.51
N GLU A 40 11.79 0.95 -2.40
CA GLU A 40 11.08 2.21 -2.21
C GLU A 40 9.55 1.99 -2.13
N VAL A 41 8.98 1.17 -3.02
CA VAL A 41 7.53 0.89 -2.99
C VAL A 41 7.12 0.16 -1.70
N LYS A 42 7.96 -0.73 -1.16
CA LYS A 42 7.71 -1.36 0.16
C LYS A 42 7.68 -0.34 1.30
N GLU A 43 8.61 0.61 1.30
CA GLU A 43 8.63 1.69 2.29
C GLU A 43 7.40 2.59 2.17
N GLN A 44 7.02 2.95 0.94
CA GLN A 44 5.81 3.71 0.64
C GLN A 44 4.57 2.95 1.13
N PHE A 45 4.48 1.64 0.89
CA PHE A 45 3.39 0.78 1.35
C PHE A 45 3.29 0.77 2.88
N HIS A 46 4.39 0.56 3.60
CA HIS A 46 4.38 0.56 5.07
C HIS A 46 4.01 1.93 5.67
N THR A 47 4.51 3.01 5.06
CA THR A 47 4.16 4.38 5.46
C THR A 47 2.67 4.62 5.24
N HIS A 48 2.14 4.17 4.10
CA HIS A 48 0.72 4.33 3.76
C HIS A 48 -0.20 3.47 4.63
N GLU A 49 0.21 2.26 5.01
CA GLU A 49 -0.51 1.42 5.98
C GLU A 49 -0.65 2.13 7.34
N GLY A 50 0.42 2.76 7.84
CA GLY A 50 0.36 3.58 9.05
C GLY A 50 -0.63 4.74 8.93
N PHE A 51 -0.64 5.40 7.77
CA PHE A 51 -1.60 6.45 7.46
C PHE A 51 -3.05 5.94 7.40
N MET A 52 -3.30 4.78 6.80
CA MET A 52 -4.63 4.14 6.77
C MET A 52 -5.14 3.77 8.17
N MET A 53 -4.25 3.37 9.07
CA MET A 53 -4.60 3.15 10.48
C MET A 53 -5.00 4.46 11.18
N ASP A 54 -4.26 5.55 10.96
CA ASP A 54 -4.61 6.87 11.51
C ASP A 54 -5.97 7.35 10.98
N LEU A 55 -6.19 7.24 9.67
CA LEU A 55 -7.46 7.55 9.01
C LEU A 55 -8.63 6.78 9.65
N THR A 56 -8.48 5.46 9.80
CA THR A 56 -9.50 4.60 10.42
C THR A 56 -9.79 5.00 11.87
N SER A 57 -8.77 5.42 12.63
CA SER A 57 -8.95 5.84 14.03
C SER A 57 -9.75 7.14 14.17
N HIS A 58 -9.73 8.00 13.15
CA HIS A 58 -10.42 9.30 13.16
C HIS A 58 -11.83 9.27 12.58
N GLN A 59 -12.21 8.22 11.84
CA GLN A 59 -13.57 8.04 11.30
C GLN A 59 -14.67 8.20 12.35
N GLY A 60 -14.48 7.63 13.53
CA GLY A 60 -15.45 7.74 14.63
C GLY A 60 -15.64 9.20 15.10
N ARG A 61 -14.58 10.01 15.09
CA ARG A 61 -14.63 11.44 15.46
C ARG A 61 -15.36 12.25 14.39
N VAL A 62 -15.10 11.98 13.11
CA VAL A 62 -15.83 12.60 11.99
C VAL A 62 -17.33 12.29 12.09
N GLY A 63 -17.67 11.01 12.29
CA GLY A 63 -19.07 10.58 12.47
C GLY A 63 -19.73 11.22 13.69
N ASN A 64 -19.00 11.38 14.79
CA ASN A 64 -19.49 12.06 15.98
C ASN A 64 -19.82 13.54 15.71
N VAL A 65 -18.94 14.28 15.03
CA VAL A 65 -19.19 15.70 14.69
C VAL A 65 -20.44 15.85 13.80
N LEU A 66 -20.59 14.99 12.79
CA LEU A 66 -21.78 14.99 11.93
C LEU A 66 -23.07 14.66 12.73
N GLN A 67 -22.98 13.75 13.69
CA GLN A 67 -24.09 13.43 14.58
C GLN A 67 -24.44 14.60 15.51
N LEU A 68 -23.43 15.27 16.09
CA LEU A 68 -23.63 16.44 16.93
C LEU A 68 -24.30 17.58 16.17
N GLY A 69 -23.84 17.87 14.95
CA GLY A 69 -24.46 18.89 14.09
C GLY A 69 -25.93 18.55 13.76
N SER A 70 -26.21 17.30 13.42
CA SER A 70 -27.59 16.82 13.17
C SER A 70 -28.49 16.97 14.41
N GLN A 71 -27.97 16.64 15.60
CA GLN A 71 -28.70 16.77 16.86
C GLN A 71 -28.96 18.25 17.19
N LEU A 72 -27.97 19.12 16.97
CA LEU A 72 -28.07 20.55 17.23
C LEU A 72 -29.17 21.19 16.37
N ILE A 73 -29.20 20.90 15.07
CA ILE A 73 -30.27 21.31 14.15
C ILE A 73 -31.62 20.76 14.65
N GLY A 74 -31.68 19.48 15.00
CA GLY A 74 -32.90 18.82 15.49
C GLY A 74 -33.46 19.39 16.80
N THR A 75 -32.70 20.16 17.57
CA THR A 75 -33.22 20.84 18.77
C THR A 75 -34.19 21.96 18.45
N GLY A 76 -34.13 22.55 17.24
CA GLY A 76 -34.92 23.71 16.84
C GLY A 76 -34.64 24.98 17.68
N LYS A 77 -33.49 25.02 18.37
CA LYS A 77 -33.07 26.17 19.20
C LYS A 77 -32.17 27.16 18.47
N LEU A 78 -31.69 26.81 17.27
CA LEU A 78 -30.86 27.65 16.43
C LEU A 78 -31.71 28.68 15.68
N SER A 79 -31.13 29.84 15.37
CA SER A 79 -31.66 30.74 14.35
C SER A 79 -31.50 30.12 12.95
N GLU A 80 -32.25 30.65 11.98
CA GLU A 80 -32.18 30.18 10.58
C GLU A 80 -30.76 30.31 9.99
N ASP A 81 -30.06 31.38 10.33
CA ASP A 81 -28.66 31.60 9.91
C ASP A 81 -27.70 30.58 10.54
N GLU A 82 -27.83 30.32 11.85
CA GLU A 82 -27.00 29.33 12.56
C GLU A 82 -27.25 27.89 12.05
N GLU A 83 -28.51 27.55 11.78
CA GLU A 83 -28.88 26.25 11.20
C GLU A 83 -28.25 26.05 9.81
N SER A 84 -28.32 27.08 8.96
CA SER A 84 -27.69 27.07 7.64
C SER A 84 -26.18 26.91 7.74
N GLU A 85 -25.53 27.62 8.66
CA GLU A 85 -24.08 27.53 8.86
C GLU A 85 -23.65 26.12 9.32
N VAL A 86 -24.35 25.53 10.30
CA VAL A 86 -24.06 24.16 10.77
C VAL A 86 -24.22 23.16 9.63
N GLN A 87 -25.26 23.30 8.81
CA GLN A 87 -25.49 22.42 7.67
C GLN A 87 -24.38 22.53 6.61
N GLU A 88 -23.90 23.73 6.31
CA GLU A 88 -22.78 23.97 5.40
C GLU A 88 -21.47 23.36 5.94
N GLN A 89 -21.18 23.57 7.22
CA GLN A 89 -20.00 23.01 7.88
C GLN A 89 -19.99 21.48 7.85
N MET A 90 -21.14 20.85 8.14
CA MET A 90 -21.29 19.40 8.05
C MET A 90 -21.07 18.88 6.62
N ASN A 91 -21.63 19.56 5.62
CA ASN A 91 -21.47 19.19 4.22
C ASN A 91 -20.00 19.30 3.77
N LEU A 92 -19.31 20.36 4.18
CA LEU A 92 -17.89 20.56 3.90
C LEU A 92 -17.04 19.48 4.56
N LEU A 93 -17.28 19.18 5.85
CA LEU A 93 -16.57 18.14 6.59
C LEU A 93 -16.74 16.79 5.90
N ASN A 94 -17.98 16.39 5.60
CA ASN A 94 -18.27 15.11 4.97
C ASN A 94 -17.62 14.98 3.58
N SER A 95 -17.68 16.05 2.78
CA SER A 95 -17.07 16.09 1.45
C SER A 95 -15.55 15.91 1.50
N ARG A 96 -14.86 16.66 2.39
CA ARG A 96 -13.40 16.56 2.54
C ARG A 96 -12.97 15.20 3.08
N TRP A 97 -13.67 14.69 4.09
CA TRP A 97 -13.42 13.35 4.63
C TRP A 97 -13.55 12.27 3.55
N GLU A 98 -14.64 12.29 2.78
CA GLU A 98 -14.88 11.28 1.74
C GLU A 98 -13.84 11.39 0.62
N CYS A 99 -13.48 12.60 0.21
CA CYS A 99 -12.41 12.83 -0.77
C CYS A 99 -11.07 12.24 -0.29
N LEU A 100 -10.67 12.54 0.96
CA LEU A 100 -9.46 12.00 1.55
C LEU A 100 -9.51 10.47 1.61
N ARG A 101 -10.63 9.91 2.07
CA ARG A 101 -10.83 8.46 2.22
C ARG A 101 -10.71 7.72 0.89
N VAL A 102 -11.38 8.21 -0.15
CA VAL A 102 -11.33 7.61 -1.50
C VAL A 102 -9.92 7.70 -2.07
N ALA A 103 -9.28 8.87 -2.02
CA ALA A 103 -7.91 9.05 -2.53
C ALA A 103 -6.90 8.14 -1.80
N SER A 104 -7.08 7.93 -0.50
CA SER A 104 -6.24 7.04 0.30
C SER A 104 -6.42 5.59 -0.11
N MET A 105 -7.66 5.12 -0.26
CA MET A 105 -7.94 3.76 -0.71
C MET A 105 -7.42 3.49 -2.13
N GLU A 106 -7.57 4.45 -3.05
CA GLU A 106 -7.02 4.35 -4.40
C GLU A 106 -5.49 4.23 -4.36
N LYS A 107 -4.82 5.04 -3.53
CA LYS A 107 -3.36 4.96 -3.36
C LYS A 107 -2.94 3.60 -2.80
N GLN A 108 -3.67 3.06 -1.82
CA GLN A 108 -3.38 1.74 -1.26
C GLN A 108 -3.53 0.62 -2.29
N SER A 109 -4.62 0.64 -3.06
CA SER A 109 -4.84 -0.33 -4.15
C SER A 109 -3.73 -0.26 -5.21
N ASN A 110 -3.31 0.95 -5.58
CA ASN A 110 -2.22 1.15 -6.54
C ASN A 110 -0.86 0.68 -6.00
N LEU A 111 -0.54 0.93 -4.74
CA LEU A 111 0.69 0.43 -4.10
C LEU A 111 0.73 -1.09 -4.10
N HIS A 112 -0.38 -1.73 -3.71
CA HIS A 112 -0.51 -3.18 -3.72
C HIS A 112 -0.33 -3.76 -5.13
N LYS A 113 -0.97 -3.15 -6.13
CA LYS A 113 -0.84 -3.55 -7.54
C LYS A 113 0.60 -3.45 -8.04
N VAL A 114 1.29 -2.34 -7.78
CA VAL A 114 2.69 -2.15 -8.22
C VAL A 114 3.61 -3.18 -7.57
N LEU A 115 3.44 -3.47 -6.28
CA LEU A 115 4.22 -4.51 -5.60
C LEU A 115 3.99 -5.89 -6.23
N MET A 116 2.73 -6.24 -6.52
CA MET A 116 2.38 -7.50 -7.16
C MET A 116 2.96 -7.61 -8.58
N ASP A 117 2.92 -6.53 -9.36
CA ASP A 117 3.49 -6.49 -10.71
C ASP A 117 5.02 -6.66 -10.67
N LEU A 118 5.72 -6.00 -9.74
CA LEU A 118 7.16 -6.13 -9.53
C LEU A 118 7.55 -7.56 -9.11
N GLN A 119 6.78 -8.15 -8.20
CA GLN A 119 6.99 -9.53 -7.77
C GLN A 119 6.81 -10.51 -8.93
N ASN A 120 5.76 -10.35 -9.73
CA ASN A 120 5.49 -11.18 -10.90
C ASN A 120 6.60 -11.05 -11.95
N GLN A 121 7.10 -9.83 -12.19
CA GLN A 121 8.22 -9.60 -13.09
C GLN A 121 9.47 -10.36 -12.61
N GLN A 122 9.82 -10.25 -11.33
CA GLN A 122 11.00 -10.92 -10.80
C GLN A 122 10.88 -12.45 -10.81
N LEU A 123 9.68 -13.01 -10.53
CA LEU A 123 9.43 -14.45 -10.67
C LEU A 123 9.57 -14.92 -12.12
N LYS A 124 9.10 -14.12 -13.08
CA LYS A 124 9.26 -14.41 -14.50
C LYS A 124 10.73 -14.40 -14.92
N GLU A 125 11.49 -13.39 -14.49
CA GLU A 125 12.93 -13.31 -14.75
C GLU A 125 13.69 -14.52 -14.18
N LEU A 126 13.33 -14.97 -12.98
CA LEU A 126 13.88 -16.18 -12.37
C LEU A 126 13.53 -17.44 -13.18
N ASN A 127 12.28 -17.58 -13.62
CA ASN A 127 11.84 -18.74 -14.42
C ASN A 127 12.57 -18.78 -15.78
N ASP A 128 12.71 -17.63 -16.43
CA ASP A 128 13.45 -17.51 -17.69
C ASP A 128 14.94 -17.86 -17.50
N TRP A 129 15.53 -17.45 -16.37
CA TRP A 129 16.89 -17.86 -16.01
C TRP A 129 17.00 -19.36 -15.75
N LEU A 130 16.09 -19.95 -14.96
CA LEU A 130 16.07 -21.37 -14.65
C LEU A 130 16.00 -22.20 -15.93
N THR A 131 15.10 -21.84 -16.84
CA THR A 131 14.93 -22.50 -18.14
C THR A 131 16.23 -22.47 -18.96
N LYS A 132 16.89 -21.30 -19.04
CA LYS A 132 18.17 -21.17 -19.77
C LYS A 132 19.29 -21.98 -19.13
N THR A 133 19.34 -22.00 -17.79
CA THR A 133 20.33 -22.75 -17.01
C THR A 133 20.12 -24.26 -17.19
N GLU A 134 18.89 -24.75 -17.11
CA GLU A 134 18.56 -26.16 -17.39
C GLU A 134 18.95 -26.58 -18.81
N GLU A 135 18.68 -25.75 -19.81
CA GLU A 135 19.10 -26.01 -21.19
C GLU A 135 20.63 -26.07 -21.34
N ARG A 136 21.34 -25.16 -20.65
CA ARG A 136 22.81 -25.12 -20.65
C ARG A 136 23.40 -26.35 -19.96
N THR A 137 22.88 -26.73 -18.81
CA THR A 137 23.27 -27.96 -18.09
C THR A 137 23.06 -29.20 -18.97
N ARG A 138 21.87 -29.32 -19.59
CA ARG A 138 21.54 -30.44 -20.49
C ARG A 138 22.47 -30.50 -21.71
N LYS A 139 22.90 -29.34 -22.24
CA LYS A 139 23.87 -29.28 -23.35
C LYS A 139 25.24 -29.79 -22.91
N MET A 140 25.73 -29.36 -21.74
CA MET A 140 27.01 -29.80 -21.20
C MET A 140 27.02 -31.30 -20.88
N GLU A 141 25.94 -31.82 -20.29
CA GLU A 141 25.81 -33.26 -19.99
C GLU A 141 25.85 -34.15 -21.25
N LYS A 142 25.36 -33.63 -22.38
CA LYS A 142 25.34 -34.34 -23.66
C LYS A 142 26.62 -34.15 -24.46
N GLU A 143 27.50 -33.23 -24.07
CA GLU A 143 28.76 -32.99 -24.77
C GLU A 143 29.75 -34.13 -24.43
N PRO A 144 30.22 -34.91 -25.43
CA PRO A 144 31.24 -35.92 -25.18
C PRO A 144 32.55 -35.24 -24.75
N LEU A 145 33.37 -35.95 -23.97
CA LEU A 145 34.70 -35.50 -23.62
C LEU A 145 35.51 -35.24 -24.88
N GLY A 146 36.17 -34.08 -24.94
CA GLY A 146 37.01 -33.72 -26.07
C GLY A 146 38.21 -34.65 -26.24
N PRO A 147 38.71 -34.80 -27.48
CA PRO A 147 39.83 -35.70 -27.79
C PRO A 147 41.17 -35.28 -27.19
N ASP A 148 41.34 -34.02 -26.78
CA ASP A 148 42.60 -33.49 -26.27
C ASP A 148 42.48 -32.71 -24.95
N ILE A 149 43.63 -32.36 -24.38
CA ILE A 149 43.74 -31.63 -23.12
C ILE A 149 43.19 -30.20 -23.24
N GLU A 150 43.26 -29.58 -24.41
CA GLU A 150 42.75 -28.22 -24.61
C GLU A 150 41.23 -28.20 -24.57
N ASP A 151 40.58 -29.19 -25.19
CA ASP A 151 39.13 -29.38 -25.13
C ASP A 151 38.65 -29.72 -23.71
N LEU A 152 39.36 -30.59 -22.98
CA LEU A 152 39.03 -30.89 -21.60
C LEU A 152 39.15 -29.65 -20.70
N LYS A 153 40.19 -28.83 -20.90
CA LYS A 153 40.34 -27.55 -20.18
C LYS A 153 39.20 -26.59 -20.51
N ARG A 154 38.78 -26.52 -21.78
CA ARG A 154 37.63 -25.71 -22.24
C ARG A 154 36.34 -26.17 -21.56
N GLN A 155 36.06 -27.47 -21.52
CA GLN A 155 34.88 -28.04 -20.87
C GLN A 155 34.88 -27.76 -19.35
N VAL A 156 36.01 -27.98 -18.67
CA VAL A 156 36.14 -27.65 -17.24
C VAL A 156 35.88 -26.16 -16.98
N GLN A 157 36.39 -25.27 -17.84
CA GLN A 157 36.14 -23.84 -17.70
C GLN A 157 34.65 -23.49 -17.87
N GLN A 158 33.96 -24.13 -18.83
CA GLN A 158 32.52 -23.93 -19.02
C GLN A 158 31.68 -24.37 -17.83
N HIS A 159 32.04 -25.50 -17.20
CA HIS A 159 31.42 -25.97 -15.96
C HIS A 159 31.67 -25.02 -14.77
N LYS A 160 32.88 -24.47 -14.65
CA LYS A 160 33.20 -23.47 -13.61
C LYS A 160 32.36 -22.20 -13.75
N VAL A 161 32.24 -21.67 -14.97
CA VAL A 161 31.39 -20.49 -15.22
C VAL A 161 29.93 -20.80 -14.87
N LEU A 162 29.43 -21.99 -15.22
CA LEU A 162 28.07 -22.39 -14.84
C LEU A 162 27.91 -22.46 -13.32
N GLN A 163 28.91 -22.98 -12.60
CA GLN A 163 28.88 -23.02 -11.14
C GLN A 163 28.87 -21.60 -10.54
N GLU A 164 29.69 -20.68 -11.04
CA GLU A 164 29.71 -19.28 -10.61
C GLU A 164 28.36 -18.59 -10.87
N ASP A 165 27.73 -18.85 -12.01
CA ASP A 165 26.40 -18.32 -12.36
C ASP A 165 25.31 -18.85 -11.40
N LEU A 166 25.36 -20.14 -11.05
CA LEU A 166 24.45 -20.76 -10.08
C LEU A 166 24.60 -20.15 -8.68
N GLU A 167 25.83 -19.92 -8.24
CA GLU A 167 26.12 -19.32 -6.93
C GLU A 167 25.60 -17.87 -6.85
N GLN A 168 25.74 -17.08 -7.92
CA GLN A 168 25.20 -15.71 -7.98
C GLN A 168 23.67 -15.69 -7.97
N GLU A 169 23.03 -16.58 -8.73
CA GLU A 169 21.57 -16.60 -8.77
C GLU A 169 20.96 -17.11 -7.47
N GLN A 170 21.63 -17.99 -6.73
CA GLN A 170 21.19 -18.40 -5.39
C GLN A 170 21.00 -17.19 -4.46
N VAL A 171 21.86 -16.16 -4.59
CA VAL A 171 21.69 -14.90 -3.84
C VAL A 171 20.43 -14.15 -4.27
N ARG A 172 20.13 -14.11 -5.57
CA ARG A 172 18.91 -13.48 -6.11
C ARG A 172 17.66 -14.21 -5.64
N VAL A 173 17.63 -15.54 -5.71
CA VAL A 173 16.51 -16.39 -5.23
C VAL A 173 16.25 -16.18 -3.74
N ASN A 174 17.31 -16.10 -2.93
CA ASN A 174 17.18 -15.82 -1.49
C ASN A 174 16.56 -14.43 -1.23
N SER A 175 16.91 -13.43 -2.05
CA SER A 175 16.32 -12.09 -1.98
C SER A 175 14.82 -12.10 -2.36
N LEU A 176 14.44 -12.84 -3.41
CA LEU A 176 13.04 -13.01 -3.83
C LEU A 176 12.19 -13.69 -2.77
N THR A 177 12.73 -14.68 -2.07
CA THR A 177 12.05 -15.38 -0.98
C THR A 177 11.64 -14.42 0.14
N HIS A 178 12.43 -13.37 0.38
CA HIS A 178 12.11 -12.36 1.39
C HIS A 178 11.02 -11.38 0.95
N MET A 179 10.88 -11.14 -0.35
CA MET A 179 9.85 -10.27 -0.92
C MET A 179 8.46 -10.93 -0.93
N VAL A 180 8.39 -12.25 -1.17
CA VAL A 180 7.12 -13.02 -1.24
C VAL A 180 6.31 -12.97 0.06
N VAL A 181 6.95 -12.67 1.21
CA VAL A 181 6.28 -12.68 2.52
C VAL A 181 5.40 -11.43 2.76
N VAL A 182 5.58 -10.35 1.98
CA VAL A 182 4.90 -9.06 2.25
C VAL A 182 3.57 -8.91 1.48
N VAL A 183 3.33 -9.74 0.47
CA VAL A 183 2.17 -9.61 -0.42
C VAL A 183 1.49 -10.97 -0.54
N ASP A 184 0.74 -11.35 0.49
CA ASP A 184 -0.23 -12.44 0.33
C ASP A 184 -1.36 -11.91 -0.57
N GLU A 185 -1.51 -12.49 -1.77
CA GLU A 185 -2.54 -12.14 -2.76
C GLU A 185 -3.95 -12.13 -2.14
N SER A 186 -4.18 -12.90 -1.08
CA SER A 186 -5.44 -12.91 -0.33
C SER A 186 -5.54 -11.82 0.74
N SER A 187 -4.41 -11.32 1.23
CA SER A 187 -4.35 -10.30 2.29
C SER A 187 -4.49 -8.89 1.75
N GLY A 188 -4.06 -8.58 0.52
CA GLY A 188 -4.19 -7.22 -0.02
C GLY A 188 -5.64 -6.83 -0.31
N ASP A 189 -6.35 -7.69 -1.05
CA ASP A 189 -7.77 -7.49 -1.35
C ASP A 189 -8.62 -7.62 -0.08
N HIS A 190 -8.30 -8.56 0.82
CA HIS A 190 -8.98 -8.65 2.12
C HIS A 190 -8.64 -7.48 3.04
N ALA A 191 -7.41 -6.98 3.08
CA ALA A 191 -7.04 -5.82 3.90
C ALA A 191 -7.69 -4.55 3.34
N THR A 192 -7.70 -4.38 2.02
CA THR A 192 -8.37 -3.24 1.38
C THR A 192 -9.89 -3.34 1.57
N ALA A 193 -10.50 -4.52 1.39
CA ALA A 193 -11.92 -4.74 1.64
C ALA A 193 -12.30 -4.63 3.12
N ALA A 194 -11.43 -5.07 4.04
CA ALA A 194 -11.64 -4.95 5.48
C ALA A 194 -11.44 -3.50 5.93
N LEU A 195 -10.49 -2.76 5.35
CA LEU A 195 -10.35 -1.32 5.54
C LEU A 195 -11.58 -0.61 5.00
N GLU A 196 -12.08 -0.98 3.82
CA GLU A 196 -13.33 -0.48 3.27
C GLU A 196 -14.54 -0.75 4.16
N GLU A 197 -14.68 -1.96 4.71
CA GLU A 197 -15.77 -2.29 5.63
C GLU A 197 -15.66 -1.52 6.95
N ARG A 198 -14.43 -1.30 7.42
CA ARG A 198 -14.17 -0.48 8.60
C ARG A 198 -14.43 1.00 8.34
N LEU A 199 -14.16 1.47 7.12
CA LEU A 199 -14.27 2.86 6.66
C LEU A 199 -15.67 3.22 6.09
N LYS A 200 -16.56 2.24 5.93
CA LYS A 200 -18.00 2.43 5.64
C LYS A 200 -18.79 2.79 6.89
#